data_AF-X1T1E8-F1
#
_entry.id   AF-X1T1E8-F1
#
_cell.length_a   1.000
_cell.length_b   1.000
_cell.length_c   1.000
_cell.angle_alpha   90.00
_cell.angle_beta   90.00
_cell.angle_gamma   90.00
#
_symmetry.space_group_name_H-M   'P 1'
#
loop_
_entity.id
_entity.type
_entity.pdbx_description
1 polymer ?
#
loop_
_entity_poly.entity_id
_entity_poly.type
_entity_poly.pdbx_seq_one_letter_code
_entity_poly.pdbx_strand_id
1 'polypeptide(L)'
;VVESFSVVASIEAADIAAKTANVLINEIRLAVGMGGKSYIKMIGNIDEVEAAVKAAVKVIGDKGLLCKEVIIPNPHPEIKPYFIY
;
A
#
# COMPACT_ATOMS: atom_id res chain seq x y z
N VAL A 1 -4.51 -0.70 -0.28
CA VAL A 1 -3.63 -0.45 -1.45
C VAL A 1 -3.18 1.00 -1.38
N VAL A 2 -1.89 1.26 -1.57
CA VAL A 2 -1.34 2.62 -1.64
C VAL A 2 -0.49 2.73 -2.91
N GLU A 3 -0.86 3.62 -3.81
CA GLU A 3 -0.18 3.95 -5.06
C GLU A 3 0.57 5.28 -4.90
N SER A 4 1.79 5.35 -5.42
CA SER A 4 2.64 6.53 -5.41
C SER A 4 3.18 6.84 -6.80
N PHE A 5 3.61 8.08 -7.02
CA PHE A 5 4.28 8.54 -8.24
C PHE A 5 5.77 8.19 -8.28
N SER A 6 6.29 7.43 -7.30
CA SER A 6 7.72 7.11 -7.19
C SER A 6 7.95 5.74 -6.58
N VAL A 7 8.79 4.94 -7.25
CA VAL A 7 9.29 3.64 -6.75
C VAL A 7 9.80 3.74 -5.32
N VAL A 8 10.56 4.79 -5.01
CA VAL A 8 11.14 5.01 -3.68
C VAL A 8 10.05 5.30 -2.64
N ALA A 9 9.04 6.09 -3.01
CA ALA A 9 7.91 6.39 -2.13
C ALA A 9 7.08 5.15 -1.81
N SER A 10 6.90 4.22 -2.76
CA SER A 10 6.21 2.95 -2.47
C SER A 10 7.01 2.05 -1.53
N ILE A 11 8.34 1.98 -1.66
CA ILE A 11 9.19 1.22 -0.73
C ILE A 11 9.13 1.83 0.67
N GLU A 12 9.24 3.16 0.76
CA GLU A 12 9.12 3.89 2.02
C GLU A 12 7.74 3.70 2.66
N ALA A 13 6.66 3.78 1.88
CA ALA A 13 5.31 3.52 2.34
C ALA A 13 5.14 2.09 2.88
N ALA A 14 5.75 1.09 2.22
CA ALA A 14 5.73 -0.30 2.70
C ALA A 14 6.45 -0.45 4.04
N ASP A 15 7.64 0.14 4.18
CA ASP A 15 8.43 0.10 5.42
C ASP A 15 7.67 0.74 6.59
N ILE A 16 7.10 1.93 6.37
CA ILE A 16 6.30 2.63 7.37
C ILE A 16 5.07 1.81 7.77
N ALA A 17 4.33 1.28 6.79
CA ALA A 17 3.15 0.49 7.04
C ALA A 17 3.48 -0.77 7.87
N ALA A 18 4.50 -1.53 7.46
CA ALA A 18 4.93 -2.75 8.14
C ALA A 18 5.45 -2.51 9.57
N LYS A 19 6.01 -1.32 9.84
CA LYS A 19 6.48 -0.93 11.18
C LYS A 19 5.38 -0.32 12.06
N THR A 20 4.28 0.15 11.48
CA THR A 20 3.21 0.84 12.21
C THR A 20 2.19 -0.13 12.78
N ALA A 21 1.89 -1.21 12.05
CA ALA A 21 0.76 -2.08 12.32
C ALA A 21 1.10 -3.52 11.95
N ASN A 22 0.36 -4.48 12.51
CA ASN A 22 0.49 -5.90 12.21
C ASN A 22 -0.23 -6.25 10.89
N VAL A 23 0.36 -5.80 9.77
CA VAL A 23 -0.12 -6.04 8.41
C VAL A 23 0.88 -6.85 7.59
N LEU A 24 0.38 -7.70 6.71
CA LEU A 24 1.19 -8.38 5.70
C LEU A 24 1.32 -7.49 4.46
N ILE A 25 2.53 -7.04 4.14
CA ILE A 25 2.84 -6.45 2.83
C ILE A 25 3.00 -7.59 1.82
N ASN A 26 1.96 -7.90 1.07
CA ASN A 26 1.93 -9.05 0.16
C ASN A 26 2.55 -8.76 -1.23
N GLU A 27 2.59 -7.49 -1.66
CA GLU A 27 3.24 -7.09 -2.90
C GLU A 27 3.74 -5.65 -2.82
N ILE A 28 4.96 -5.42 -3.33
CA ILE A 28 5.46 -4.10 -3.70
C ILE A 28 5.71 -4.12 -5.21
N ARG A 29 4.81 -3.52 -5.98
CA ARG A 29 4.91 -3.47 -7.44
C ARG A 29 5.68 -2.24 -7.88
N LEU A 30 6.90 -2.44 -8.37
CA LEU A 30 7.78 -1.39 -8.87
C LEU A 30 7.45 -1.02 -10.32
N ALA A 31 7.87 0.17 -10.75
CA ALA A 31 7.39 0.94 -11.91
C ALA A 31 7.54 0.35 -13.33
N VAL A 32 7.77 -0.95 -13.47
CA VAL A 32 7.88 -1.64 -14.76
C VAL A 32 6.57 -1.50 -15.55
N GLY A 33 6.59 -0.64 -16.57
CA GLY A 33 5.43 -0.37 -17.44
C GLY A 33 4.39 0.61 -16.88
N MET A 34 4.69 1.36 -15.80
CA MET A 34 3.72 2.21 -15.09
C MET A 34 4.10 3.71 -15.04
N GLY A 35 5.03 4.15 -15.88
CA GLY A 35 5.39 5.57 -16.00
C GLY A 35 5.95 6.17 -14.69
N GLY A 36 6.75 5.40 -13.95
CA GLY A 36 7.33 5.84 -12.67
C GLY A 36 6.45 5.58 -11.44
N LYS A 37 5.15 5.30 -11.65
CA LYS A 37 4.25 4.93 -10.56
C LYS A 37 4.55 3.55 -10.01
N SER A 38 4.20 3.33 -8.76
CA SER A 38 4.30 2.05 -8.08
C SER A 38 3.21 1.93 -7.02
N TYR A 39 2.92 0.72 -6.57
CA TYR A 39 1.94 0.52 -5.50
C TYR A 39 2.35 -0.59 -4.56
N ILE A 40 1.74 -0.56 -3.38
CA ILE A 40 1.84 -1.60 -2.38
C ILE A 40 0.47 -2.18 -2.07
N LYS A 41 0.42 -3.49 -1.89
CA LYS A 41 -0.73 -4.19 -1.34
C LYS A 41 -0.41 -4.59 0.09
N MET A 42 -1.44 -4.58 0.93
CA MET A 42 -1.35 -5.04 2.31
C MET A 42 -2.66 -5.66 2.76
N ILE A 43 -2.56 -6.62 3.67
CA ILE A 43 -3.68 -7.41 4.19
C ILE A 43 -3.53 -7.51 5.71
N GLY A 44 -4.64 -7.39 6.43
CA GLY A 44 -4.69 -7.50 7.88
C GLY A 44 -6.09 -7.26 8.41
N ASN A 45 -6.22 -7.15 9.73
CA ASN A 45 -7.45 -6.65 10.35
C ASN A 45 -7.70 -5.20 9.93
N ILE A 46 -8.97 -4.77 9.93
CA ILE A 46 -9.36 -3.47 9.37
C ILE A 46 -8.68 -2.29 10.08
N ASP A 47 -8.59 -2.35 11.40
CA ASP A 47 -7.95 -1.37 12.26
C ASP A 47 -6.44 -1.28 12.01
N GLU A 48 -5.77 -2.42 11.88
CA GLU A 48 -4.34 -2.49 11.53
C GLU A 48 -4.07 -1.92 10.12
N VAL A 49 -4.93 -2.24 9.14
CA VAL A 49 -4.81 -1.71 7.77
C VAL A 49 -5.06 -0.20 7.74
N GLU A 50 -6.05 0.31 8.45
CA GLU A 50 -6.30 1.75 8.56
C GLU A 50 -5.13 2.49 9.20
N ALA A 51 -4.55 1.94 10.28
CA ALA A 51 -3.37 2.50 10.93
C ALA A 51 -2.14 2.54 10.00
N ALA A 52 -1.85 1.42 9.34
CA ALA A 52 -0.77 1.31 8.36
C ALA A 52 -0.91 2.30 7.20
N VAL A 53 -2.09 2.33 6.57
CA VAL A 53 -2.37 3.21 5.43
C VAL A 53 -2.25 4.67 5.86
N LYS A 54 -2.85 5.06 6.99
CA LYS A 54 -2.79 6.44 7.49
C LYS A 54 -1.36 6.91 7.74
N ALA A 55 -0.52 6.08 8.36
CA ALA A 55 0.87 6.42 8.62
C ALA A 55 1.69 6.56 7.33
N ALA A 56 1.56 5.59 6.41
CA ALA A 56 2.27 5.62 5.13
C ALA A 56 1.85 6.82 4.27
N VAL A 57 0.53 7.02 4.11
CA VAL A 57 -0.07 8.10 3.31
C VAL A 57 0.33 9.48 3.82
N LYS A 58 0.40 9.67 5.14
CA LYS A 58 0.87 10.93 5.72
C LYS A 58 2.27 11.27 5.21
N VAL A 59 3.23 10.35 5.35
CA VAL A 59 4.63 10.62 5.00
C VAL A 59 4.83 10.83 3.50
N ILE A 60 4.24 9.98 2.64
CA ILE A 60 4.41 10.14 1.19
C ILE A 60 3.53 11.25 0.61
N GLY A 61 2.41 11.57 1.27
CA GLY A 61 1.51 12.67 0.93
C GLY A 61 2.15 14.03 1.19
N ASP A 62 2.85 14.18 2.33
CA ASP A 62 3.61 15.40 2.65
C ASP A 62 4.71 15.70 1.63
N LYS A 63 5.19 14.68 0.91
CA LYS A 63 6.16 14.80 -0.19
C LYS A 63 5.52 15.07 -1.56
N GLY A 64 4.19 15.10 -1.64
CA GLY A 64 3.46 15.21 -2.91
C GLY A 64 3.58 13.98 -3.82
N LEU A 65 3.97 12.82 -3.26
CA LEU A 65 4.23 11.60 -4.02
C LEU A 65 3.09 10.58 -3.94
N LEU A 66 2.08 10.83 -3.11
CA LEU A 66 0.87 10.02 -3.07
C LEU A 66 0.08 10.16 -4.39
N CYS A 67 -0.22 9.03 -5.02
CA CYS A 67 -1.14 9.00 -6.17
C CYS A 67 -2.56 8.67 -5.71
N LYS A 68 -2.74 7.55 -5.01
CA LYS A 68 -4.05 7.12 -4.51
C LYS A 68 -3.92 6.09 -3.40
N GLU A 69 -4.81 6.14 -2.43
CA GLU A 69 -5.04 5.11 -1.42
C GLU A 69 -6.47 4.56 -1.48
N VAL A 70 -6.61 3.27 -1.23
CA VAL A 70 -7.90 2.58 -1.13
C VAL A 70 -7.83 1.50 -0.06
N ILE A 71 -8.80 1.49 0.84
CA ILE A 71 -9.05 0.40 1.79
C ILE A 71 -10.31 -0.33 1.34
N ILE A 72 -10.27 -1.66 1.31
CA ILE A 72 -11.39 -2.51 0.89
C ILE A 72 -11.75 -3.42 2.08
N PRO A 73 -12.69 -3.02 2.94
CA PRO A 73 -13.17 -3.86 4.01
C PRO A 73 -13.97 -5.03 3.42
N ASN A 74 -13.73 -6.25 3.90
CA ASN A 74 -14.46 -7.45 3.47
C ASN A 74 -14.55 -7.61 1.94
N PRO A 75 -13.42 -7.74 1.23
CA PRO A 75 -13.43 -7.84 -0.22
C PRO A 75 -14.11 -9.13 -0.71
N HIS A 76 -14.69 -9.09 -1.91
CA HIS A 76 -15.28 -10.26 -2.54
C HIS A 76 -14.25 -11.41 -2.65
N PRO A 77 -14.61 -12.67 -2.35
CA PRO A 77 -13.65 -13.79 -2.31
C PRO A 77 -12.87 -14.00 -3.62
N GLU A 78 -13.42 -13.61 -4.77
CA GLU A 78 -12.76 -13.69 -6.07
C GLU A 78 -11.54 -12.77 -6.21
N ILE A 79 -11.34 -11.80 -5.31
CA ILE A 79 -10.14 -10.97 -5.33
C ILE A 79 -8.88 -11.74 -4.88
N LYS A 80 -9.06 -12.85 -4.16
CA LYS A 80 -7.97 -13.60 -3.50
C LYS A 80 -6.76 -13.87 -4.40
N PRO A 81 -6.91 -14.35 -5.66
CA PRO A 81 -5.76 -14.63 -6.54
C PRO A 81 -4.89 -13.41 -6.86
N TYR A 82 -5.42 -12.19 -6.68
CA TYR A 82 -4.70 -10.95 -6.93
C TYR A 82 -4.00 -10.39 -5.68
N PHE A 83 -4.21 -11.00 -4.51
CA PHE A 83 -3.69 -10.54 -3.22
C PHE A 83 -2.94 -11.62 -2.45
N ILE A 84 -3.26 -12.90 -2.61
CA ILE A 84 -2.61 -14.01 -1.90
C ILE A 84 -2.28 -15.08 -2.95
N TYR A 85 -0.99 -15.41 -3.06
CA TYR A 85 -0.49 -16.56 -3.81
C TYR A 85 -0.08 -17.65 -2.83
#